data_AF-A0A094I6K0-F1
#
_entry.id   AF-A0A094I6K0-F1
#
_cell.length_a   1.000
_cell.length_b   1.000
_cell.length_c   1.000
_cell.angle_alpha   90.00
_cell.angle_beta   90.00
_cell.angle_gamma   90.00
#
_symmetry.space_group_name_H-M   'P 1'
#
loop_
_entity.id
_entity.type
_entity.pdbx_description
1 polymer ?
#
loop_
_entity_poly.entity_id
_entity_poly.type
_entity_poly.pdbx_seq_one_letter_code
_entity_poly.pdbx_strand_id
1 'polypeptide(L)'
;IDYLAVNKLFSNTQIPQFTTFNASARPVLQEVTYKDGVSSTATGLRLQGKHAEAEAMHLQTLQLRETVLGKDHPDTLTSMNNLAIALDKQGKYAEAGAMHLQTLKLRETVLGKDHPDPDTLASMNNLAIALDKQGKYAEAGAMHLQTLKLRETMLGMDHPDTLASMNNLAIALDKQGKRAEAEAMHRLTLKLRETVLGMDHPDTLASINNLAIALDKQGKRAEVEAMHKRAL
;
A
#
# COMPACT_ATOMS: atom_id res chain seq x y z
N ILE A 1 -20.91 7.27 -1.75
CA ILE A 1 -20.50 8.47 -2.51
C ILE A 1 -20.35 8.03 -3.95
N ASP A 2 -21.16 8.62 -4.82
CA ASP A 2 -21.54 8.14 -6.15
C ASP A 2 -20.49 8.51 -7.22
N TYR A 3 -20.21 7.61 -8.16
CA TYR A 3 -19.24 7.73 -9.26
C TYR A 3 -19.52 8.96 -10.15
N LEU A 4 -20.78 9.42 -10.15
CA LEU A 4 -21.22 10.66 -10.81
C LEU A 4 -20.72 11.94 -10.13
N ALA A 5 -20.44 11.92 -8.82
CA ALA A 5 -20.04 13.11 -8.08
C ALA A 5 -18.56 13.46 -8.28
N VAL A 6 -17.69 12.46 -8.47
CA VAL A 6 -16.27 12.68 -8.78
C VAL A 6 -16.11 13.19 -10.21
N ASN A 7 -16.86 12.65 -11.18
CA ASN A 7 -16.80 13.09 -12.58
C ASN A 7 -17.33 14.53 -12.82
N LYS A 8 -18.25 15.03 -11.98
CA LYS A 8 -18.79 16.39 -12.11
C LYS A 8 -17.87 17.50 -11.61
N LEU A 9 -16.88 17.19 -10.78
CA LEU A 9 -15.92 18.20 -10.29
C LEU A 9 -14.78 18.48 -11.29
N PHE A 10 -14.58 17.61 -12.30
CA PHE A 10 -13.45 17.71 -13.23
C PHE A 10 -13.86 17.99 -14.70
N SER A 11 -15.14 18.22 -14.96
CA SER A 11 -15.67 18.53 -16.30
C SER A 11 -15.36 19.95 -16.80
N ASN A 12 -14.73 20.80 -15.96
CA ASN A 12 -14.50 22.22 -16.25
C ASN A 12 -13.06 22.58 -16.64
N THR A 13 -12.16 21.60 -16.76
CA THR A 13 -10.84 21.82 -17.35
C THR A 13 -10.92 21.53 -18.84
N GLN A 14 -10.80 22.57 -19.67
CA GLN A 14 -10.69 22.45 -21.12
C GLN A 14 -9.55 21.48 -21.47
N ILE A 15 -9.92 20.27 -21.91
CA ILE A 15 -9.01 19.33 -22.55
C ILE A 15 -8.96 19.72 -24.04
N PRO A 16 -7.78 19.99 -24.63
CA PRO A 16 -7.69 20.22 -26.06
C PRO A 16 -8.16 18.98 -26.82
N GLN A 17 -9.18 19.17 -27.68
CA GLN A 17 -9.70 18.13 -28.55
C GLN A 17 -8.65 17.77 -29.61
N PHE A 18 -8.16 16.52 -29.60
CA PHE A 18 -7.44 15.96 -30.74
C PHE A 18 -8.42 15.16 -31.61
N THR A 19 -8.91 15.83 -32.65
CA THR A 19 -9.67 15.23 -33.74
C THR A 19 -8.77 14.47 -34.72
N THR A 20 -9.35 13.40 -35.27
CA THR A 20 -8.92 12.54 -36.39
C THR A 20 -8.10 11.30 -36.03
N PHE A 21 -8.83 10.19 -35.96
CA PHE A 21 -8.38 8.81 -35.79
C PHE A 21 -8.16 8.21 -37.20
N ASN A 22 -6.93 7.89 -37.59
CA ASN A 22 -6.67 7.05 -38.77
C ASN A 22 -5.46 6.13 -38.55
N ALA A 23 -5.72 4.83 -38.73
CA ALA A 23 -4.80 3.74 -39.06
C ALA A 23 -3.33 3.85 -38.61
N SER A 24 -3.07 3.64 -37.33
CA SER A 24 -1.89 2.86 -36.91
C SER A 24 -2.04 2.50 -35.44
N ALA A 25 -2.37 1.25 -35.13
CA ALA A 25 -2.42 0.74 -33.75
C ALA A 25 -1.01 0.46 -33.16
N ARG A 26 0.04 0.99 -33.79
CA ARG A 26 1.46 0.77 -33.44
C ARG A 26 2.09 1.87 -32.56
N PRO A 27 1.72 3.17 -32.65
CA PRO A 27 2.25 4.22 -31.77
C PRO A 27 1.64 4.17 -30.36
N VAL A 28 0.39 3.72 -30.25
CA VAL A 28 -0.36 3.67 -28.97
C VAL A 28 0.30 2.70 -27.98
N LEU A 29 0.87 1.58 -28.46
CA LEU A 29 1.60 0.64 -27.61
C LEU A 29 2.91 1.23 -27.07
N GLN A 30 3.53 2.18 -27.76
CA GLN A 30 4.75 2.87 -27.31
C GLN A 30 4.47 3.90 -26.20
N GLU A 31 3.32 4.58 -26.25
CA GLU A 31 2.85 5.45 -25.15
C GLU A 31 2.42 4.63 -23.92
N VAL A 32 1.86 3.44 -24.14
CA VAL A 32 1.46 2.52 -23.05
C VAL A 32 2.66 1.85 -22.36
N THR A 33 3.78 1.69 -23.06
CA THR A 33 5.02 1.04 -22.55
C THR A 33 6.01 1.98 -21.86
N TYR A 34 5.59 3.16 -21.40
CA TYR A 34 6.41 4.01 -20.52
C TYR A 34 6.18 3.65 -19.03
N LYS A 35 6.44 2.39 -18.65
CA LYS A 35 6.25 1.89 -17.27
C LYS A 35 7.10 2.64 -16.23
N ASP A 36 8.31 3.01 -16.60
CA ASP A 36 9.28 3.56 -15.64
C ASP A 36 9.38 5.09 -15.71
N GLY A 37 9.20 5.69 -16.90
CA GLY A 37 9.38 7.13 -17.06
C GLY A 37 8.26 7.94 -16.41
N VAL A 38 7.01 7.50 -16.50
CA VAL A 38 5.87 8.22 -15.88
C VAL A 38 5.93 8.12 -14.35
N SER A 39 6.21 6.93 -13.82
CA SER A 39 6.32 6.74 -12.36
C SER A 39 7.51 7.51 -11.77
N SER A 40 8.66 7.51 -12.45
CA SER A 40 9.85 8.25 -12.02
C SER A 40 9.67 9.76 -12.13
N THR A 41 9.07 10.27 -13.22
CA THR A 41 8.77 11.70 -13.38
C THR A 41 7.72 12.19 -12.40
N ALA A 42 6.63 11.44 -12.19
CA ALA A 42 5.64 11.76 -11.16
C ALA A 42 6.26 11.74 -9.76
N THR A 43 7.17 10.80 -9.48
CA THR A 43 7.94 10.77 -8.23
C THR A 43 8.85 11.99 -8.10
N GLY A 44 9.50 12.41 -9.18
CA GLY A 44 10.32 13.63 -9.21
C GLY A 44 9.52 14.89 -8.94
N LEU A 45 8.36 15.05 -9.58
CA LEU A 45 7.42 16.15 -9.35
C LEU A 45 6.95 16.19 -7.89
N ARG A 46 6.67 15.02 -7.31
CA ARG A 46 6.32 14.90 -5.88
C ARG A 46 7.44 15.39 -4.96
N LEU A 47 8.71 15.05 -5.25
CA LEU A 47 9.85 15.51 -4.45
C LEU A 47 10.05 17.03 -4.55
N GLN A 48 9.55 17.66 -5.61
CA GLN A 48 9.54 19.11 -5.81
C GLN A 48 8.30 19.80 -5.21
N GLY A 49 7.43 19.08 -4.50
CA GLY A 49 6.20 19.61 -3.92
C GLY A 49 5.04 19.81 -4.92
N LYS A 50 5.21 19.38 -6.18
CA LYS A 50 4.23 19.53 -7.25
C LYS A 50 3.21 18.39 -7.26
N HIS A 51 2.48 18.26 -6.16
CA HIS A 51 1.57 17.14 -5.93
C HIS A 51 0.41 17.06 -6.93
N ALA A 52 -0.16 18.20 -7.32
CA ALA A 52 -1.25 18.25 -8.29
C ALA A 52 -0.81 17.82 -9.70
N GLU A 53 0.41 18.19 -10.12
CA GLU A 53 0.99 17.77 -11.41
C GLU A 53 1.22 16.25 -11.44
N ALA A 54 1.73 15.68 -10.34
CA ALA A 54 1.93 14.24 -10.22
C ALA A 54 0.59 13.46 -10.23
N GLU A 55 -0.45 13.96 -9.55
CA GLU A 55 -1.79 13.37 -9.58
C GLU A 55 -2.39 13.40 -11.00
N ALA A 56 -2.32 14.55 -11.66
CA ALA A 56 -2.84 14.71 -13.02
C ALA A 56 -2.16 13.73 -14.00
N MET A 57 -0.84 13.55 -13.88
CA MET A 57 -0.09 12.60 -14.71
C MET A 57 -0.51 11.14 -14.46
N HIS A 58 -0.69 10.75 -13.20
CA HIS A 58 -1.18 9.41 -12.86
C HIS A 58 -2.61 9.18 -13.37
N LEU A 59 -3.47 10.19 -13.28
CA LEU A 59 -4.85 10.12 -13.77
C LEU A 59 -4.90 9.97 -15.31
N GLN A 60 -4.14 10.77 -16.05
CA GLN A 60 -4.04 10.67 -17.51
C GLN A 60 -3.54 9.29 -17.93
N THR A 61 -2.53 8.76 -17.23
CA THR A 61 -1.99 7.42 -17.51
C THR A 61 -3.01 6.32 -17.23
N LEU A 62 -3.80 6.46 -16.15
CA LEU A 62 -4.89 5.54 -15.85
C LEU A 62 -5.93 5.54 -16.96
N GLN A 63 -6.42 6.71 -17.37
CA GLN A 63 -7.43 6.85 -18.44
C GLN A 63 -6.96 6.26 -19.77
N LEU A 64 -5.69 6.49 -20.14
CA LEU A 64 -5.12 5.92 -21.35
C LEU A 64 -5.08 4.38 -21.27
N ARG A 65 -4.60 3.82 -20.15
CA ARG A 65 -4.53 2.37 -19.97
C ARG A 65 -5.91 1.71 -19.90
N GLU A 66 -6.87 2.34 -19.24
CA GLU A 66 -8.26 1.88 -19.25
C GLU A 66 -8.83 1.81 -20.66
N THR A 67 -8.54 2.83 -21.49
CA THR A 67 -9.01 2.91 -22.88
C THR A 67 -8.35 1.86 -23.78
N VAL A 68 -7.03 1.67 -23.64
CA VAL A 68 -6.25 0.82 -24.56
C VAL A 68 -6.22 -0.65 -24.14
N LEU A 69 -6.08 -0.91 -22.84
CA LEU A 69 -5.88 -2.25 -22.27
C LEU A 69 -7.12 -2.79 -21.58
N GLY A 70 -8.07 -1.93 -21.23
CA GLY A 70 -9.23 -2.27 -20.41
C GLY A 70 -8.96 -2.10 -18.91
N LYS A 71 -10.07 -2.01 -18.15
CA LYS A 71 -10.08 -1.77 -16.70
C LYS A 71 -9.43 -2.89 -15.87
N ASP A 72 -9.49 -4.13 -16.37
CA ASP A 72 -9.09 -5.34 -15.64
C ASP A 72 -7.62 -5.73 -15.95
N HIS A 73 -6.95 -4.98 -16.84
CA HIS A 73 -5.59 -5.30 -17.24
C HIS A 73 -4.57 -4.99 -16.12
N PRO A 74 -3.56 -5.84 -15.87
CA PRO A 74 -2.59 -5.64 -14.79
C PRO A 74 -1.92 -4.26 -14.76
N ASP A 75 -1.57 -3.72 -15.94
CA ASP A 75 -0.96 -2.38 -16.05
C ASP A 75 -1.94 -1.24 -15.70
N THR A 76 -3.23 -1.43 -15.96
CA THR A 76 -4.28 -0.49 -15.54
C THR A 76 -4.42 -0.52 -14.02
N LEU A 77 -4.48 -1.72 -13.43
CA LEU A 77 -4.54 -1.92 -11.97
C LEU A 77 -3.30 -1.35 -11.26
N THR A 78 -2.12 -1.44 -11.90
CA THR A 78 -0.89 -0.81 -11.43
C THR A 78 -1.00 0.71 -11.42
N SER A 79 -1.56 1.32 -12.48
CA SER A 79 -1.83 2.77 -12.49
C SER A 79 -2.79 3.19 -11.39
N MET A 80 -3.85 2.43 -11.15
CA MET A 80 -4.79 2.71 -10.05
C MET A 80 -4.07 2.69 -8.69
N ASN A 81 -3.21 1.70 -8.45
CA ASN A 81 -2.43 1.65 -7.20
C ASN A 81 -1.49 2.87 -7.06
N ASN A 82 -0.82 3.29 -8.13
CA ASN A 82 0.07 4.45 -8.09
C ASN A 82 -0.68 5.76 -7.84
N LEU A 83 -1.84 5.94 -8.47
CA LEU A 83 -2.70 7.09 -8.22
C LEU A 83 -3.19 7.10 -6.76
N ALA A 84 -3.59 5.94 -6.23
CA ALA A 84 -3.98 5.81 -4.82
C ALA A 84 -2.85 6.18 -3.85
N ILE A 85 -1.62 5.75 -4.12
CA ILE A 85 -0.43 6.16 -3.34
C ILE A 85 -0.22 7.68 -3.43
N ALA A 86 -0.35 8.28 -4.61
CA ALA A 86 -0.24 9.72 -4.77
C ALA A 86 -1.31 10.49 -3.98
N LEU A 87 -2.55 10.01 -3.95
CA LEU A 87 -3.64 10.57 -3.13
C LEU A 87 -3.35 10.44 -1.63
N ASP A 88 -2.87 9.28 -1.18
CA ASP A 88 -2.47 9.04 0.21
C ASP A 88 -1.38 10.00 0.68
N LYS A 89 -0.36 10.25 -0.17
CA LYS A 89 0.72 11.20 0.13
C LYS A 89 0.23 12.65 0.22
N GLN A 90 -0.91 12.98 -0.35
CA GLN A 90 -1.56 14.29 -0.25
C GLN A 90 -2.53 14.40 0.94
N GLY A 91 -2.68 13.35 1.75
CA GLY A 91 -3.64 13.33 2.85
C GLY A 91 -5.07 13.02 2.42
N LYS A 92 -5.31 12.68 1.15
CA LYS A 92 -6.63 12.32 0.60
C LYS A 92 -6.94 10.85 0.89
N TYR A 93 -6.93 10.46 2.17
CA TYR A 93 -6.96 9.06 2.60
C TYR A 93 -8.24 8.31 2.21
N ALA A 94 -9.39 8.99 2.20
CA ALA A 94 -10.67 8.40 1.80
C ALA A 94 -10.66 7.99 0.32
N GLU A 95 -10.13 8.86 -0.54
CA GLU A 95 -10.03 8.64 -1.99
C GLU A 95 -9.00 7.55 -2.31
N ALA A 96 -7.83 7.59 -1.64
CA ALA A 96 -6.82 6.55 -1.73
C ALA A 96 -7.37 5.18 -1.31
N GLY A 97 -8.08 5.12 -0.17
CA GLY A 97 -8.70 3.89 0.31
C GLY A 97 -9.77 3.33 -0.64
N ALA A 98 -10.62 4.21 -1.20
CA ALA A 98 -11.60 3.80 -2.20
C ALA A 98 -10.95 3.20 -3.45
N MET A 99 -9.86 3.83 -3.91
CA MET A 99 -9.11 3.36 -5.08
C MET A 99 -8.39 2.04 -4.83
N HIS A 100 -7.71 1.88 -3.68
CA HIS A 100 -7.10 0.60 -3.30
C HIS A 100 -8.13 -0.53 -3.18
N LEU A 101 -9.30 -0.25 -2.60
CA LEU A 101 -10.40 -1.22 -2.51
C LEU A 101 -10.92 -1.61 -3.89
N GLN A 102 -11.05 -0.65 -4.80
CA GLN A 102 -11.46 -0.94 -6.18
C GLN A 102 -10.42 -1.79 -6.90
N THR A 103 -9.14 -1.42 -6.82
CA THR A 103 -8.03 -2.21 -7.39
C THR A 103 -8.03 -3.63 -6.85
N LEU A 104 -8.20 -3.81 -5.53
CA LEU A 104 -8.27 -5.13 -4.91
C LEU A 104 -9.44 -5.95 -5.48
N LYS A 105 -10.65 -5.39 -5.55
CA LYS A 105 -11.82 -6.10 -6.11
C LYS A 105 -11.63 -6.54 -7.56
N LEU A 106 -11.00 -5.69 -8.37
CA LEU A 106 -10.70 -6.05 -9.77
C LEU A 106 -9.65 -7.16 -9.83
N ARG A 107 -8.60 -7.11 -9.01
CA ARG A 107 -7.62 -8.20 -8.89
C ARG A 107 -8.25 -9.51 -8.43
N GLU A 108 -9.11 -9.48 -7.40
CA GLU A 108 -9.85 -10.64 -6.93
C GLU A 108 -10.77 -11.22 -8.02
N THR A 109 -11.33 -10.38 -8.89
CA THR A 109 -12.18 -10.82 -10.02
C THR A 109 -11.35 -11.50 -11.12
N VAL A 110 -10.15 -10.98 -11.41
CA VAL A 110 -9.28 -11.48 -12.49
C VAL A 110 -8.50 -12.73 -12.06
N LEU A 111 -7.96 -12.73 -10.83
CA LEU A 111 -7.03 -13.74 -10.34
C LEU A 111 -7.70 -14.74 -9.37
N GLY A 112 -8.81 -14.35 -8.75
CA GLY A 112 -9.46 -15.08 -7.66
C GLY A 112 -9.19 -14.43 -6.30
N LYS A 113 -10.16 -14.57 -5.38
CA LYS A 113 -10.20 -13.90 -4.07
C LYS A 113 -9.01 -14.20 -3.15
N ASP A 114 -8.43 -15.38 -3.29
CA ASP A 114 -7.30 -15.85 -2.48
C ASP A 114 -6.04 -16.05 -3.32
N HIS A 115 -6.01 -15.48 -4.54
CA HIS A 115 -4.81 -15.58 -5.37
C HIS A 115 -3.73 -14.70 -4.77
N PRO A 116 -2.61 -15.28 -4.33
CA PRO A 116 -1.67 -14.55 -3.53
C PRO A 116 -0.62 -13.95 -4.48
N ASP A 117 -1.09 -13.13 -5.40
CA ASP A 117 -0.22 -12.38 -6.31
C ASP A 117 0.47 -11.23 -5.55
N PRO A 118 1.78 -10.98 -5.75
CA PRO A 118 2.53 -9.95 -5.03
C PRO A 118 1.87 -8.57 -5.10
N ASP A 119 1.32 -8.21 -6.27
CA ASP A 119 0.65 -6.93 -6.42
C ASP A 119 -0.65 -6.92 -5.61
N THR A 120 -1.45 -7.98 -5.64
CA THR A 120 -2.67 -8.14 -4.84
C THR A 120 -2.38 -7.95 -3.35
N LEU A 121 -1.33 -8.60 -2.83
CA LEU A 121 -0.88 -8.44 -1.45
C LEU A 121 -0.42 -7.01 -1.14
N ALA A 122 0.24 -6.33 -2.08
CA ALA A 122 0.62 -4.93 -1.93
C ALA A 122 -0.62 -4.01 -1.85
N SER A 123 -1.64 -4.25 -2.68
CA SER A 123 -2.91 -3.52 -2.64
C SER A 123 -3.65 -3.71 -1.32
N MET A 124 -3.70 -4.94 -0.78
CA MET A 124 -4.29 -5.21 0.53
C MET A 124 -3.56 -4.46 1.64
N ASN A 125 -2.22 -4.47 1.64
CA ASN A 125 -1.42 -3.75 2.62
C ASN A 125 -1.65 -2.22 2.53
N ASN A 126 -1.70 -1.67 1.32
CA ASN A 126 -1.95 -0.24 1.12
C ASN A 126 -3.37 0.17 1.55
N LEU A 127 -4.37 -0.68 1.26
CA LEU A 127 -5.74 -0.49 1.74
C LEU A 127 -5.78 -0.48 3.28
N ALA A 128 -5.09 -1.42 3.93
CA ALA A 128 -5.02 -1.48 5.38
C ALA A 128 -4.41 -0.19 5.98
N ILE A 129 -3.31 0.32 5.39
CA ILE A 129 -2.68 1.58 5.80
C ILE A 129 -3.65 2.76 5.62
N ALA A 130 -4.37 2.82 4.49
CA ALA A 130 -5.33 3.90 4.24
C ALA A 130 -6.50 3.86 5.24
N LEU A 131 -7.00 2.67 5.58
CA LEU A 131 -8.03 2.47 6.60
C LEU A 131 -7.54 2.91 7.99
N ASP A 132 -6.31 2.57 8.34
CA ASP A 132 -5.66 3.00 9.58
C ASP A 132 -5.59 4.53 9.71
N LYS A 133 -5.24 5.22 8.63
CA LYS A 133 -5.20 6.70 8.60
C LYS A 133 -6.58 7.34 8.68
N GLN A 134 -7.63 6.61 8.30
CA GLN A 134 -9.03 7.02 8.49
C GLN A 134 -9.56 6.69 9.90
N GLY A 135 -8.76 6.07 10.78
CA GLY A 135 -9.19 5.64 12.10
C GLY A 135 -10.02 4.34 12.10
N LYS A 136 -10.09 3.63 10.97
CA LYS A 136 -10.84 2.37 10.81
C LYS A 136 -10.00 1.17 11.21
N TYR A 137 -9.52 1.18 12.46
CA TYR A 137 -8.52 0.22 12.94
C TYR A 137 -8.96 -1.24 12.87
N ALA A 138 -10.25 -1.53 13.09
CA ALA A 138 -10.78 -2.89 13.00
C ALA A 138 -10.71 -3.44 11.56
N GLU A 139 -11.11 -2.65 10.57
CA GLU A 139 -11.05 -3.01 9.15
C GLU A 139 -9.58 -3.16 8.69
N ALA A 140 -8.70 -2.25 9.11
CA ALA A 140 -7.28 -2.33 8.83
C ALA A 140 -6.62 -3.59 9.42
N GLY A 141 -6.94 -3.93 10.67
CA GLY A 141 -6.43 -5.14 11.32
C GLY A 141 -6.91 -6.43 10.64
N ALA A 142 -8.18 -6.47 10.20
CA ALA A 142 -8.69 -7.60 9.43
C ALA A 142 -7.95 -7.78 8.09
N MET A 143 -7.68 -6.66 7.40
CA MET A 143 -6.94 -6.66 6.14
C MET A 143 -5.48 -7.12 6.34
N HIS A 144 -4.78 -6.59 7.36
CA HIS A 144 -3.43 -7.03 7.69
C HIS A 144 -3.35 -8.51 8.08
N LEU A 145 -4.34 -9.02 8.83
CA LEU A 145 -4.42 -10.43 9.18
C LEU A 145 -4.62 -11.32 7.94
N GLN A 146 -5.47 -10.91 7.01
CA GLN A 146 -5.68 -11.64 5.76
C GLN A 146 -4.38 -11.64 4.92
N THR A 147 -3.71 -10.49 4.77
CA THR A 147 -2.41 -10.40 4.07
C THR A 147 -1.34 -11.27 4.72
N LEU A 148 -1.29 -11.31 6.06
CA LEU A 148 -0.36 -12.18 6.79
C LEU A 148 -0.60 -13.66 6.46
N LYS A 149 -1.84 -14.15 6.55
CA LYS A 149 -2.18 -15.54 6.26
C LYS A 149 -1.81 -15.97 4.84
N LEU A 150 -2.05 -15.10 3.87
CA LEU A 150 -1.69 -15.37 2.47
C LEU A 150 -0.17 -15.42 2.28
N ARG A 151 0.58 -14.47 2.85
CA ARG A 151 2.05 -14.45 2.78
C ARG A 151 2.68 -15.65 3.49
N GLU A 152 2.18 -16.01 4.66
CA GLU A 152 2.63 -17.20 5.40
C GLU A 152 2.45 -18.47 4.57
N THR A 153 1.28 -18.62 3.92
CA THR A 153 0.99 -19.79 3.08
C THR A 153 1.91 -19.89 1.86
N MET A 154 2.28 -18.76 1.26
CA MET A 154 3.12 -18.72 0.06
C MET A 154 4.62 -18.80 0.32
N LEU A 155 5.08 -17.98 1.27
CA LEU A 155 6.49 -17.63 1.45
C LEU A 155 7.06 -18.31 2.70
N GLY A 156 6.19 -18.80 3.58
CA GLY A 156 6.55 -19.28 4.90
C GLY A 156 6.61 -18.16 5.94
N MET A 157 6.64 -18.57 7.21
CA MET A 157 6.68 -17.67 8.37
C MET A 157 7.96 -16.83 8.44
N ASP A 158 9.09 -17.40 8.00
CA ASP A 158 10.41 -16.78 8.11
C ASP A 158 10.72 -15.77 6.99
N HIS A 159 9.86 -15.66 5.97
CA HIS A 159 10.10 -14.77 4.85
C HIS A 159 10.00 -13.29 5.27
N PRO A 160 10.91 -12.39 4.83
CA PRO A 160 10.90 -10.98 5.21
C PRO A 160 9.55 -10.26 5.02
N ASP A 161 8.85 -10.53 3.91
CA ASP A 161 7.52 -9.95 3.66
C ASP A 161 6.43 -10.46 4.61
N THR A 162 6.52 -11.71 5.06
CA THR A 162 5.64 -12.27 6.09
C THR A 162 5.91 -11.57 7.42
N LEU A 163 7.19 -11.42 7.79
CA LEU A 163 7.61 -10.69 9.00
C LEU A 163 7.19 -9.22 8.97
N ALA A 164 7.22 -8.57 7.81
CA ALA A 164 6.69 -7.21 7.64
C ALA A 164 5.18 -7.14 7.87
N SER A 165 4.40 -8.12 7.37
CA SER A 165 2.96 -8.21 7.66
C SER A 165 2.68 -8.45 9.14
N MET A 166 3.47 -9.28 9.83
CA MET A 166 3.31 -9.49 11.28
C MET A 166 3.52 -8.20 12.05
N ASN A 167 4.55 -7.41 11.71
CA ASN A 167 4.78 -6.10 12.32
C ASN A 167 3.60 -5.14 12.08
N ASN A 168 3.06 -5.09 10.86
CA ASN A 168 1.93 -4.22 10.54
C ASN A 168 0.66 -4.63 11.30
N LEU A 169 0.39 -5.94 11.42
CA LEU A 169 -0.70 -6.45 12.23
C LEU A 169 -0.53 -6.08 13.71
N ALA A 170 0.67 -6.20 14.26
CA ALA A 170 0.96 -5.81 15.64
C ALA A 170 0.64 -4.33 15.91
N ILE A 171 1.06 -3.44 14.99
CA ILE A 171 0.74 -2.00 15.06
C ILE A 171 -0.78 -1.77 15.00
N ALA A 172 -1.49 -2.46 14.11
CA ALA A 172 -2.94 -2.34 14.00
C ALA A 172 -3.67 -2.82 15.27
N LEU A 173 -3.20 -3.92 15.89
CA LEU A 173 -3.73 -4.42 17.17
C LEU A 173 -3.53 -3.40 18.30
N ASP A 174 -2.37 -2.74 18.37
CA ASP A 174 -2.11 -1.69 19.36
C ASP A 174 -3.06 -0.51 19.19
N LYS A 175 -3.31 -0.07 17.94
CA LYS A 175 -4.30 0.98 17.63
C LYS A 175 -5.73 0.58 17.97
N GLN A 176 -6.07 -0.70 17.93
CA GLN A 176 -7.35 -1.24 18.42
C GLN A 176 -7.43 -1.34 19.95
N GLY A 177 -6.35 -1.03 20.69
CA GLY A 177 -6.26 -1.18 22.13
C GLY A 177 -6.02 -2.62 22.60
N LYS A 178 -5.77 -3.57 21.68
CA LYS A 178 -5.48 -4.97 21.97
C LYS A 178 -4.01 -5.16 22.35
N ARG A 179 -3.60 -4.50 23.44
CA ARG A 179 -2.20 -4.36 23.83
C ARG A 179 -1.47 -5.70 24.04
N ALA A 180 -2.13 -6.67 24.66
CA ALA A 180 -1.53 -7.98 24.91
C ALA A 180 -1.27 -8.77 23.61
N GLU A 181 -2.23 -8.74 22.66
CA GLU A 181 -2.07 -9.38 21.35
C GLU A 181 -0.98 -8.69 20.53
N ALA A 182 -0.94 -7.35 20.55
CA ALA A 182 0.09 -6.55 19.88
C ALA A 182 1.49 -6.86 20.42
N GLU A 183 1.66 -6.91 21.75
CA GLU A 183 2.94 -7.25 22.37
C GLU A 183 3.39 -8.67 22.00
N ALA A 184 2.49 -9.65 22.07
CA ALA A 184 2.80 -11.03 21.68
C ALA A 184 3.28 -11.09 20.22
N MET A 185 2.59 -10.37 19.32
CA MET A 185 2.96 -10.32 17.92
C MET A 185 4.29 -9.59 17.67
N HIS A 186 4.56 -8.48 18.36
CA HIS A 186 5.85 -7.79 18.29
C HIS A 186 7.00 -8.66 18.78
N ARG A 187 6.83 -9.37 19.91
CA ARG A 187 7.85 -10.30 20.44
C ARG A 187 8.13 -11.44 19.47
N LEU A 188 7.10 -12.04 18.89
CA LEU A 188 7.28 -13.11 17.91
C LEU A 188 8.01 -12.58 16.66
N THR A 189 7.58 -11.44 16.12
CA THR A 189 8.20 -10.82 14.94
C THR A 189 9.65 -10.48 15.18
N LEU A 190 9.98 -9.91 16.36
CA LEU A 190 11.36 -9.61 16.74
C LEU A 190 12.21 -10.87 16.79
N LYS A 191 11.75 -11.93 17.47
CA LYS A 191 12.47 -13.20 17.57
C LYS A 191 12.78 -13.79 16.19
N LEU A 192 11.80 -13.78 15.29
CA LEU A 192 11.98 -14.30 13.93
C LEU A 192 12.95 -13.43 13.12
N ARG A 193 12.82 -12.10 13.16
CA ARG A 193 13.75 -11.20 12.46
C ARG A 193 15.18 -11.30 13.00
N GLU A 194 15.36 -11.43 14.31
CA GLU A 194 16.68 -11.72 14.91
C GLU A 194 17.29 -13.01 14.32
N THR A 195 16.46 -14.05 14.15
CA THR A 195 16.91 -15.36 13.63
C THR A 195 17.23 -15.31 12.13
N VAL A 196 16.40 -14.63 11.34
CA VAL A 196 16.47 -14.63 9.87
C VAL A 196 17.44 -13.57 9.34
N LEU A 197 17.43 -12.38 9.92
CA LEU A 197 18.13 -11.19 9.41
C LEU A 197 19.34 -10.79 10.27
N GLY A 198 19.41 -11.28 11.51
CA GLY A 198 20.39 -10.85 12.50
C GLY A 198 19.95 -9.60 13.27
N MET A 199 20.70 -9.30 14.35
CA MET A 199 20.38 -8.22 15.29
C MET A 199 20.54 -6.83 14.67
N ASP A 200 21.58 -6.64 13.84
CA ASP A 200 21.96 -5.34 13.30
C ASP A 200 21.14 -4.94 12.05
N HIS A 201 20.27 -5.83 11.57
CA HIS A 201 19.46 -5.56 10.40
C HIS A 201 18.44 -4.45 10.69
N PRO A 202 18.24 -3.46 9.78
CA PRO A 202 17.32 -2.34 10.00
C PRO A 202 15.90 -2.77 10.40
N ASP A 203 15.38 -3.85 9.81
CA ASP A 203 14.04 -4.37 10.15
C ASP A 203 13.98 -4.99 11.56
N THR A 204 15.08 -5.60 12.02
CA THR A 204 15.17 -6.13 13.39
C THR A 204 15.18 -4.95 14.38
N LEU A 205 16.00 -3.93 14.12
CA LEU A 205 16.05 -2.70 14.92
C LEU A 205 14.69 -1.97 14.95
N ALA A 206 13.99 -1.92 13.82
CA ALA A 206 12.64 -1.37 13.77
C ALA A 206 11.64 -2.15 14.64
N SER A 207 11.74 -3.50 14.66
CA SER A 207 10.93 -4.33 15.56
C SER A 207 11.25 -4.12 17.03
N ILE A 208 12.53 -3.93 17.38
CA ILE A 208 12.95 -3.58 18.75
C ILE A 208 12.27 -2.28 19.19
N ASN A 209 12.37 -1.23 18.36
CA ASN A 209 11.75 0.05 18.65
C ASN A 209 10.23 -0.05 18.78
N ASN A 210 9.56 -0.79 17.90
CA ASN A 210 8.10 -0.95 17.97
C ASN A 210 7.67 -1.70 19.24
N LEU A 211 8.41 -2.75 19.62
CA LEU A 211 8.15 -3.47 20.87
C LEU A 211 8.40 -2.58 22.09
N ALA A 212 9.48 -1.78 22.09
CA ALA A 212 9.78 -0.83 23.16
C ALA A 212 8.64 0.19 23.35
N ILE A 213 8.11 0.75 22.26
CA ILE A 213 6.95 1.65 22.28
C ILE A 213 5.72 0.95 22.87
N ALA A 214 5.44 -0.29 22.46
CA ALA A 214 4.31 -1.07 22.97
C ALA A 214 4.43 -1.38 24.47
N LEU A 215 5.65 -1.63 24.96
CA LEU A 215 5.94 -1.87 26.38
C LEU A 215 5.86 -0.60 27.22
N ASP A 216 6.36 0.53 26.71
CA ASP A 216 6.28 1.83 27.42
C ASP A 216 4.82 2.28 27.57
N LYS A 217 3.98 2.09 26.54
CA LYS A 217 2.52 2.30 26.63
C LYS A 217 1.83 1.45 27.71
N GLN A 218 2.47 0.38 28.15
CA GLN A 218 1.99 -0.50 29.24
C GLN A 218 2.71 -0.23 30.58
N GLY A 219 3.62 0.74 30.64
CA GLY A 219 4.40 1.06 31.84
C GLY A 219 5.54 0.07 32.14
N LYS A 220 5.87 -0.84 31.22
CA LYS A 220 6.91 -1.88 31.39
C LYS A 220 8.33 -1.33 31.14
N ARG A 221 8.69 -0.24 31.81
CA ARG A 221 9.94 0.51 31.56
C ARG A 221 11.22 -0.29 31.80
N ALA A 222 11.24 -1.13 32.83
CA ALA A 222 12.39 -1.97 33.14
C ALA A 222 12.73 -2.95 31.98
N GLU A 223 11.70 -3.45 31.29
CA GLU A 223 11.90 -4.32 30.13
C GLU A 223 12.44 -3.56 28.91
N VAL A 224 11.97 -2.32 28.70
CA VAL A 224 12.47 -1.44 27.63
C VAL A 224 13.96 -1.14 27.84
N GLU A 225 14.36 -0.80 29.07
CA GLU A 225 15.76 -0.54 29.42
C GLU A 225 16.65 -1.78 29.19
N ALA A 226 16.19 -2.96 29.60
CA ALA A 226 16.91 -4.20 29.37
C ALA A 226 17.08 -4.51 27.87
N MET A 227 16.06 -4.22 27.07
CA MET A 227 16.06 -4.43 25.62
C MET A 227 17.01 -3.49 24.89
N HIS A 228 16.99 -2.20 25.21
CA HIS A 228 17.92 -1.23 24.61
C HIS A 228 19.38 -1.58 24.93
N LYS A 229 19.68 -2.05 26.15
CA LYS A 229 21.03 -2.53 26.52
C LYS A 229 21.49 -3.74 25.72
N ARG A 230 20.57 -4.58 25.25
CA ARG A 230 20.89 -5.76 24.41
C ARG A 230 21.13 -5.39 22.95
N ALA A 231 20.61 -4.24 22.50
CA ALA A 231 20.70 -3.76 21.12
C ALA A 231 21.87 -2.79 20.86
N LEU A 232 22.63 -2.43 21.91
CA LEU A 232 23.85 -1.59 21.88
C LEU A 232 25.09 -2.47 22.01
#